data_AF-A0A3L7U8A3-F1
#
_entry.id   AF-A0A3L7U8A3-F1
#
_cell.length_a   1.000
_cell.length_b   1.000
_cell.length_c   1.000
_cell.angle_alpha   90.00
_cell.angle_beta   90.00
_cell.angle_gamma   90.00
#
_symmetry.space_group_name_H-M   'P 1'
#
loop_
_entity.id
_entity.type
_entity.pdbx_description
1 polymer ?
#
loop_
_entity_poly.entity_id
_entity_poly.type
_entity_poly.pdbx_seq_one_letter_code
_entity_poly.pdbx_strand_id
1 'polypeptide(L)'
;MKSYLVVFSAGLLWTSVLLLTLAGCSSESQPTAVAPATVATTPVTSPAVLTTNSAAEDGEKAVTDEVHPHKPGSHGGIIIPIGSDSYHAEAVIETSGDFRLLMLGKDETRIQEVDVQPVKAYVKAIGDPNSTPIELAAVPQDGDAPDKTSQFVGQLPEEFRGKQLDVTIPNLRIAGERFRVGFTTVTEAHAEEMPESLPAEEEKKLYLTAGGKYTEADIKANGGMTATQKFKGLTSSHNMFPKEGDQICPVTKTKANPKFTWIVDGKSYQFCCPPCVDEFVTMAKERPEEMKTPDDYIKSK
;
A
#
# COMPACT_ATOMS: atom_id res chain seq x y z
N MET A 1 -18.18 -36.79 -32.56
CA MET A 1 -19.07 -37.42 -31.56
C MET A 1 -18.43 -38.70 -31.05
N LYS A 2 -17.79 -38.66 -29.88
CA LYS A 2 -17.36 -39.84 -29.13
C LYS A 2 -17.57 -39.53 -27.65
N SER A 3 -18.65 -40.08 -27.11
CA SER A 3 -19.05 -39.96 -25.71
C SER A 3 -18.25 -40.95 -24.87
N TYR A 4 -17.63 -40.49 -23.79
CA TYR A 4 -17.15 -41.36 -22.72
C TYR A 4 -17.97 -41.09 -21.47
N LEU A 5 -18.76 -42.11 -21.11
CA LEU A 5 -19.52 -42.23 -19.89
C LEU A 5 -18.58 -42.88 -18.86
N VAL A 6 -18.26 -42.20 -17.77
CA VAL A 6 -17.54 -42.79 -16.63
C VAL A 6 -18.48 -42.80 -15.43
N VAL A 7 -18.83 -44.01 -15.01
CA VAL A 7 -19.60 -44.35 -13.82
C VAL A 7 -18.62 -44.86 -12.76
N PHE A 8 -18.59 -44.24 -11.57
CA PHE A 8 -18.07 -44.84 -10.34
C PHE A 8 -18.97 -44.34 -9.20
N SER A 9 -19.91 -45.16 -8.75
CA SER A 9 -19.79 -46.13 -7.64
C SER A 9 -19.83 -45.45 -6.27
N ALA A 10 -21.06 -45.42 -5.73
CA ALA A 10 -21.37 -45.21 -4.33
C ALA A 10 -20.79 -46.35 -3.46
N GLY A 11 -20.29 -46.00 -2.28
CA GLY A 11 -19.83 -46.96 -1.28
C GLY A 11 -19.85 -46.37 0.13
N LEU A 12 -20.82 -46.86 0.92
CA LEU A 12 -20.88 -47.06 2.38
C LEU A 12 -20.19 -46.04 3.29
N LEU A 13 -20.95 -45.28 4.11
CA LEU A 13 -21.32 -45.63 5.50
C LEU A 13 -20.12 -46.07 6.33
N TRP A 14 -19.82 -45.37 7.43
CA TRP A 14 -19.48 -45.92 8.75
C TRP A 14 -19.90 -44.92 9.82
N THR A 15 -20.89 -45.33 10.59
CA THR A 15 -21.30 -44.79 11.89
C THR A 15 -20.23 -45.11 12.93
N SER A 16 -19.84 -44.15 13.78
CA SER A 16 -19.47 -44.44 15.17
C SER A 16 -19.62 -43.19 16.02
N VAL A 17 -20.61 -43.27 16.90
CA VAL A 17 -20.86 -42.41 18.05
C VAL A 17 -19.80 -42.71 19.11
N LEU A 18 -19.19 -41.67 19.69
CA LEU A 18 -18.65 -41.75 21.05
C LEU A 18 -18.90 -40.43 21.79
N LEU A 19 -19.96 -40.43 22.59
CA LEU A 19 -20.18 -39.49 23.69
C LEU A 19 -19.18 -39.83 24.80
N LEU A 20 -18.32 -38.88 25.18
CA LEU A 20 -17.71 -38.86 26.51
C LEU A 20 -18.06 -37.52 27.18
N THR A 21 -19.06 -37.55 28.05
CA THR A 21 -19.35 -36.51 29.04
C THR A 21 -18.43 -36.70 30.24
N LEU A 22 -17.50 -35.78 30.47
CA LEU A 22 -16.83 -35.64 31.76
C LEU A 22 -17.43 -34.44 32.49
N ALA A 23 -18.27 -34.74 33.47
CA ALA A 23 -18.67 -33.81 34.51
C ALA A 23 -17.50 -33.63 35.48
N GLY A 24 -17.00 -32.39 35.62
CA GLY A 24 -15.99 -32.01 36.61
C GLY A 24 -16.52 -30.88 37.48
N CYS A 25 -16.77 -31.18 38.75
CA CYS A 25 -17.26 -30.27 39.77
C CYS A 25 -16.17 -29.28 40.25
N SER A 26 -16.62 -28.05 40.49
CA SER A 26 -16.30 -27.18 41.63
C SER A 26 -14.86 -26.76 41.92
N SER A 27 -14.63 -25.44 41.87
CA SER A 27 -14.06 -24.68 42.99
C SER A 27 -14.32 -23.19 42.79
N GLU A 28 -15.38 -22.72 43.44
CA GLU A 28 -15.67 -21.30 43.66
C GLU A 28 -14.69 -20.78 44.72
N SER A 29 -13.75 -19.93 44.30
CA SER A 29 -12.83 -19.23 45.20
C SER A 29 -13.25 -17.77 45.27
N GLN A 30 -13.88 -17.43 46.40
CA GLN A 30 -14.34 -16.11 46.79
C GLN A 30 -13.13 -15.20 47.07
N PRO A 31 -13.02 -13.99 46.49
CA PRO A 31 -12.00 -13.03 46.91
C PRO A 31 -12.43 -12.34 48.21
N THR A 32 -11.58 -12.49 49.23
CA THR A 32 -11.65 -11.80 50.51
C THR A 32 -11.63 -10.28 50.31
N ALA A 33 -12.68 -9.61 50.79
CA ALA A 33 -12.73 -8.17 50.94
C ALA A 33 -11.69 -7.72 51.99
N VAL A 34 -10.72 -6.91 51.56
CA VAL A 34 -9.84 -6.15 52.46
C VAL A 34 -10.42 -4.75 52.61
N ALA A 35 -10.58 -4.35 53.86
CA ALA A 35 -11.12 -3.07 54.32
C ALA A 35 -10.28 -1.86 53.86
N PRO A 36 -10.88 -0.64 53.84
CA PRO A 36 -10.23 0.55 53.30
C PRO A 36 -9.25 1.16 54.32
N ALA A 37 -8.05 1.49 53.86
CA ALA A 37 -7.14 2.33 54.61
C ALA A 37 -7.51 3.81 54.41
N THR A 38 -8.05 4.40 55.47
CA THR A 38 -8.25 5.83 55.68
C THR A 38 -6.92 6.58 55.58
N VAL A 39 -6.75 7.45 54.59
CA VAL A 39 -5.67 8.45 54.57
C VAL A 39 -6.28 9.83 54.77
N ALA A 40 -5.76 10.49 55.79
CA ALA A 40 -6.21 11.76 56.33
C ALA A 40 -6.05 12.92 55.33
N THR A 41 -7.12 13.69 55.22
CA THR A 41 -7.17 15.04 54.69
C THR A 41 -6.39 15.99 55.61
N THR A 42 -5.42 16.72 55.08
CA THR A 42 -4.91 17.95 55.70
C THR A 42 -5.08 19.15 54.77
N PRO A 43 -5.38 20.34 55.31
CA PRO A 43 -5.97 21.43 54.57
C PRO A 43 -4.96 22.32 53.84
N VAL A 44 -5.49 22.95 52.80
CA VAL A 44 -4.96 24.05 52.00
C VAL A 44 -4.48 25.22 52.87
N THR A 45 -3.32 25.78 52.53
CA THR A 45 -2.98 27.18 52.81
C THR A 45 -2.16 27.73 51.65
N SER A 46 -2.80 28.56 50.82
CA SER A 46 -2.12 29.43 49.87
C SER A 46 -1.38 30.56 50.60
N PRO A 47 -0.30 31.05 50.01
CA PRO A 47 -0.23 32.48 49.78
C PRO A 47 0.09 32.82 48.33
N ALA A 48 -0.56 33.90 47.89
CA ALA A 48 -0.36 34.57 46.62
C ALA A 48 1.09 35.10 46.47
N VAL A 49 1.66 34.93 45.28
CA VAL A 49 2.70 35.82 44.76
C VAL A 49 2.36 36.19 43.31
N LEU A 50 2.51 37.49 43.08
CA LEU A 50 2.27 38.28 41.90
C LEU A 50 3.23 37.97 40.74
N THR A 51 2.63 38.01 39.53
CA THR A 51 3.13 38.57 38.26
C THR A 51 4.53 38.20 37.75
N THR A 52 4.58 37.61 36.55
CA THR A 52 5.36 38.16 35.43
C THR A 52 4.95 37.49 34.11
N ASN A 53 4.58 38.32 33.13
CA ASN A 53 4.35 37.92 31.74
C ASN A 53 5.66 37.40 31.12
N SER A 54 5.59 36.27 30.42
CA SER A 54 6.46 36.01 29.28
C SER A 54 5.70 35.15 28.29
N ALA A 55 5.36 35.80 27.18
CA ALA A 55 5.02 35.15 25.93
C ALA A 55 6.20 34.26 25.52
N ALA A 56 5.93 32.98 25.39
CA ALA A 56 6.72 32.07 24.58
C ALA A 56 5.71 31.36 23.67
N GLU A 57 5.89 31.56 22.38
CA GLU A 57 5.07 31.04 21.30
C GLU A 57 5.10 29.51 21.34
N ASP A 58 3.96 28.90 21.66
CA ASP A 58 3.71 27.49 21.37
C ASP A 58 3.58 27.36 19.85
N GLY A 59 4.72 27.14 19.21
CA GLY A 59 4.80 26.66 17.84
C GLY A 59 4.27 25.23 17.79
N GLU A 60 3.00 25.10 17.44
CA GLU A 60 2.37 23.88 16.98
C GLU A 60 3.15 23.35 15.76
N LYS A 61 4.17 22.53 16.02
CA LYS A 61 4.81 21.71 14.99
C LYS A 61 3.77 20.68 14.55
N ALA A 62 3.01 21.04 13.52
CA ALA A 62 2.39 20.08 12.64
C ALA A 62 3.48 19.09 12.22
N VAL A 63 3.41 17.87 12.76
CA VAL A 63 4.12 16.73 12.21
C VAL A 63 3.49 16.53 10.84
N THR A 64 4.09 17.11 9.82
CA THR A 64 3.82 16.71 8.45
C THR A 64 4.27 15.26 8.38
N ASP A 65 3.33 14.33 8.34
CA ASP A 65 3.58 12.95 7.94
C ASP A 65 4.18 13.02 6.54
N GLU A 66 5.51 13.12 6.49
CA GLU A 66 6.31 13.04 5.30
C GLU A 66 6.07 11.64 4.73
N VAL A 67 5.20 11.57 3.72
CA VAL A 67 4.85 10.33 3.01
C VAL A 67 6.09 9.88 2.25
N HIS A 68 6.96 9.16 2.93
CA HIS A 68 8.13 8.54 2.32
C HIS A 68 7.65 7.42 1.38
N PRO A 69 8.04 7.43 0.09
CA PRO A 69 7.65 6.36 -0.82
C PRO A 69 8.29 5.04 -0.38
N HIS A 70 7.44 4.07 -0.07
CA HIS A 70 7.86 2.74 0.37
C HIS A 70 8.54 2.01 -0.78
N LYS A 71 9.74 1.47 -0.54
CA LYS A 71 10.39 0.58 -1.51
C LYS A 71 9.54 -0.68 -1.67
N PRO A 72 9.49 -1.30 -2.87
CA PRO A 72 9.00 -2.65 -3.01
C PRO A 72 9.75 -3.55 -2.04
N GLY A 73 9.02 -4.32 -1.24
CA GLY A 73 9.63 -5.26 -0.31
C GLY A 73 10.31 -6.41 -1.04
N SER A 74 11.20 -7.12 -0.33
CA SER A 74 11.99 -8.21 -0.93
C SER A 74 11.11 -9.38 -1.40
N HIS A 75 9.87 -9.46 -0.91
CA HIS A 75 8.90 -10.49 -1.25
C HIS A 75 7.81 -9.96 -2.19
N GLY A 76 8.01 -8.78 -2.78
CA GLY A 76 7.02 -8.11 -3.65
C GLY A 76 5.86 -7.49 -2.88
N GLY A 77 5.98 -7.33 -1.55
CA GLY A 77 4.98 -6.70 -0.71
C GLY A 77 5.16 -5.20 -0.55
N ILE A 78 4.26 -4.60 0.24
CA ILE A 78 4.30 -3.20 0.63
C ILE A 78 4.96 -3.09 1.99
N ILE A 79 6.04 -2.31 2.10
CA ILE A 79 6.68 -2.01 3.38
C ILE A 79 5.89 -0.92 4.10
N ILE A 80 5.59 -1.14 5.37
CA ILE A 80 4.75 -0.27 6.20
C ILE A 80 5.55 0.13 7.44
N PRO A 81 5.84 1.42 7.67
CA PRO A 81 6.54 1.88 8.86
C PRO A 81 5.62 1.81 10.08
N ILE A 82 6.18 1.45 11.23
CA ILE A 82 5.47 1.27 12.49
C ILE A 82 6.25 1.97 13.62
N GLY A 83 5.53 2.73 14.45
CA GLY A 83 6.13 3.36 15.64
C GLY A 83 7.22 4.38 15.28
N SER A 84 6.89 5.35 14.42
CA SER A 84 7.83 6.37 13.96
C SER A 84 9.11 5.78 13.36
N ASP A 85 8.96 4.82 12.44
CA ASP A 85 10.07 4.19 11.71
C ASP A 85 10.99 3.30 12.57
N SER A 86 10.56 2.96 13.80
CA SER A 86 11.32 2.07 14.69
C SER A 86 11.24 0.61 14.25
N TYR A 87 10.15 0.25 13.57
CA TYR A 87 9.87 -1.07 13.04
C TYR A 87 9.23 -0.95 11.67
N HIS A 88 9.26 -2.04 10.92
CA HIS A 88 8.57 -2.15 9.65
C HIS A 88 7.77 -3.44 9.60
N ALA A 89 6.80 -3.50 8.69
CA ALA A 89 6.21 -4.75 8.27
C ALA A 89 6.06 -4.79 6.76
N GLU A 90 6.29 -5.93 6.14
CA GLU A 90 5.98 -6.14 4.72
C GLU A 90 4.65 -6.89 4.60
N ALA A 91 3.65 -6.25 3.99
CA ALA A 91 2.38 -6.88 3.65
C ALA A 91 2.46 -7.45 2.23
N VAL A 92 2.36 -8.78 2.12
CA VAL A 92 2.32 -9.51 0.85
C VAL A 92 0.93 -10.08 0.68
N ILE A 93 0.24 -9.68 -0.39
CA ILE A 93 -1.09 -10.18 -0.74
C ILE A 93 -1.03 -10.81 -2.13
N GLU A 94 -1.25 -12.12 -2.19
CA GLU A 94 -1.24 -12.86 -3.44
C GLU A 94 -2.62 -12.85 -4.12
N THR A 95 -2.66 -13.15 -5.43
CA THR A 95 -3.90 -13.25 -6.20
C THR A 95 -4.81 -14.39 -5.76
N SER A 96 -4.24 -15.44 -5.14
CA SER A 96 -4.96 -16.51 -4.43
C SER A 96 -5.73 -16.00 -3.20
N GLY A 97 -5.41 -14.80 -2.71
CA GLY A 97 -5.93 -14.21 -1.49
C GLY A 97 -5.11 -14.53 -0.25
N ASP A 98 -3.94 -15.15 -0.38
CA ASP A 98 -3.02 -15.33 0.75
C ASP A 98 -2.52 -13.97 1.22
N PHE A 99 -2.68 -13.67 2.51
CA PHE A 99 -2.18 -12.45 3.13
C PHE A 99 -1.13 -12.80 4.16
N ARG A 100 0.11 -12.41 3.88
CA ARG A 100 1.24 -12.49 4.82
C ARG A 100 1.63 -11.11 5.31
N LEU A 101 1.90 -11.02 6.60
CA LEU A 101 2.51 -9.86 7.25
C LEU A 101 3.85 -10.31 7.83
N LEU A 102 4.95 -9.85 7.24
CA LEU A 102 6.31 -10.14 7.68
C LEU A 102 6.78 -9.01 8.58
N MET A 103 7.29 -9.34 9.77
CA MET A 103 7.78 -8.37 10.73
C MET A 103 9.25 -8.06 10.46
N LEU A 104 9.55 -6.77 10.31
CA LEU A 104 10.86 -6.26 9.93
C LEU A 104 11.36 -5.24 10.97
N GLY A 105 12.68 -5.13 11.09
CA GLY A 105 13.30 -4.18 12.00
C GLY A 105 13.23 -2.75 11.48
N LYS A 106 13.93 -1.84 12.17
CA LYS A 106 14.23 -0.50 11.63
C LYS A 106 14.94 -0.56 10.27
N ASP A 107 15.83 -1.53 10.12
CA ASP A 107 16.41 -1.90 8.84
C ASP A 107 15.49 -2.94 8.18
N GLU A 108 14.84 -2.55 7.08
CA GLU A 108 13.88 -3.37 6.32
C GLU A 108 14.48 -4.70 5.82
N THR A 109 15.81 -4.82 5.78
CA THR A 109 16.49 -6.06 5.38
C THR A 109 16.64 -7.06 6.53
N ARG A 110 16.29 -6.67 7.75
CA ARG A 110 16.44 -7.50 8.95
C ARG A 110 15.07 -7.96 9.46
N ILE A 111 14.95 -9.26 9.66
CA ILE A 111 13.77 -9.87 10.27
C ILE A 111 13.65 -9.40 11.73
N GLN A 112 12.43 -9.08 12.15
CA GLN A 112 12.10 -8.70 13.52
C GLN A 112 11.15 -9.75 14.13
N GLU A 113 11.68 -10.55 15.04
CA GLU A 113 10.86 -11.45 15.85
C GLU A 113 9.95 -10.66 16.80
N VAL A 114 8.70 -11.11 16.95
CA VAL A 114 7.72 -10.60 17.90
C VAL A 114 7.09 -11.74 18.68
N ASP A 115 6.45 -11.43 19.81
CA ASP A 115 5.69 -12.43 20.56
C ASP A 115 4.57 -13.02 19.71
N VAL A 116 4.38 -14.34 19.81
CA VAL A 116 3.19 -15.01 19.27
C VAL A 116 1.95 -14.39 19.89
N GLN A 117 1.07 -13.86 19.06
CA GLN A 117 -0.13 -13.16 19.50
C GLN A 117 -1.25 -13.29 18.46
N PRO A 118 -2.53 -13.18 18.87
CA PRO A 118 -3.63 -13.11 17.92
C PRO A 118 -3.61 -11.75 17.22
N VAL A 119 -3.59 -11.77 15.88
CA VAL A 119 -3.66 -10.55 15.07
C VAL A 119 -4.98 -10.56 14.29
N LYS A 120 -5.71 -9.45 14.35
CA LYS A 120 -6.95 -9.24 13.59
C LYS A 120 -6.77 -8.04 12.67
N ALA A 121 -6.95 -8.26 11.38
CA ALA A 121 -6.96 -7.20 10.39
C ALA A 121 -8.42 -6.91 9.96
N TYR A 122 -8.70 -5.65 9.67
CA TYR A 122 -9.97 -5.20 9.11
C TYR A 122 -9.68 -4.76 7.69
N VAL A 123 -10.26 -5.47 6.73
CA VAL A 123 -10.06 -5.22 5.30
C VAL A 123 -11.34 -4.63 4.70
N LYS A 124 -11.20 -3.66 3.82
CA LYS A 124 -12.30 -3.13 3.03
C LYS A 124 -11.81 -2.78 1.63
N ALA A 125 -12.69 -2.85 0.63
CA ALA A 125 -12.38 -2.33 -0.68
C ALA A 125 -12.31 -0.79 -0.61
N ILE A 126 -11.44 -0.17 -1.40
CA ILE A 126 -11.38 1.29 -1.49
C ILE A 126 -12.75 1.84 -1.90
N GLY A 127 -13.24 2.84 -1.17
CA GLY A 127 -14.55 3.45 -1.37
C GLY A 127 -15.72 2.73 -0.69
N ASP A 128 -15.53 1.52 -0.16
CA ASP A 128 -16.54 0.84 0.65
C ASP A 128 -16.49 1.36 2.10
N PRO A 129 -17.63 1.73 2.72
CA PRO A 129 -17.67 2.07 4.13
C PRO A 129 -17.54 0.86 5.08
N ASN A 130 -17.80 -0.36 4.59
CA ASN A 130 -17.83 -1.57 5.42
C ASN A 130 -16.49 -2.29 5.41
N SER A 131 -16.08 -2.79 6.56
CA SER A 131 -14.87 -3.60 6.71
C SER A 131 -15.20 -5.01 7.20
N THR A 132 -14.52 -6.01 6.64
CA THR A 132 -14.59 -7.40 7.06
C THR A 132 -13.38 -7.75 7.91
N PRO A 133 -13.56 -8.33 9.12
CA PRO A 133 -12.45 -8.79 9.92
C PRO A 133 -11.89 -10.11 9.37
N ILE A 134 -10.57 -10.24 9.36
CA ILE A 134 -9.84 -11.47 9.09
C ILE A 134 -8.85 -11.73 10.23
N GLU A 135 -8.63 -13.01 10.53
CA GLU A 135 -7.63 -13.42 11.52
C GLU A 135 -6.32 -13.74 10.81
N LEU A 136 -5.21 -13.22 11.34
CA LEU A 136 -3.86 -13.55 10.93
C LEU A 136 -3.22 -14.40 12.04
N ALA A 137 -2.93 -15.65 11.73
CA ALA A 137 -2.28 -16.58 12.64
C ALA A 137 -0.76 -16.40 12.61
N ALA A 138 -0.11 -16.44 13.78
CA ALA A 138 1.34 -16.51 13.87
C ALA A 138 1.83 -17.82 13.24
N VAL A 139 2.78 -17.72 12.31
CA VAL A 139 3.44 -18.88 11.68
C VAL A 139 4.94 -18.68 11.83
N PRO A 140 5.55 -19.20 12.93
CA PRO A 140 6.99 -19.07 13.14
C PRO A 140 7.79 -19.63 11.97
N GLN A 141 8.87 -18.94 11.61
CA GLN A 141 9.80 -19.34 10.56
C GLN A 141 11.00 -20.10 11.11
N ASP A 142 11.79 -20.69 10.20
CA ASP A 142 13.09 -21.24 10.57
C ASP A 142 14.02 -20.12 11.07
N GLY A 143 14.59 -20.31 12.24
CA GLY A 143 15.42 -19.31 12.92
C GLY A 143 14.71 -18.45 13.96
N ASP A 144 13.36 -18.41 13.99
CA ASP A 144 12.63 -17.71 15.06
C ASP A 144 12.88 -18.39 16.42
N ALA A 145 13.05 -17.60 17.48
CA ALA A 145 13.16 -18.13 18.83
C ALA A 145 11.86 -18.83 19.31
N PRO A 146 11.94 -19.73 20.32
CA PRO A 146 10.74 -20.30 20.94
C PRO A 146 9.76 -19.22 21.42
N ASP A 147 8.47 -19.44 21.19
CA ASP A 147 7.36 -18.52 21.50
C ASP A 147 7.40 -17.17 20.76
N LYS A 148 8.24 -17.04 19.73
CA LYS A 148 8.29 -15.91 18.81
C LYS A 148 7.77 -16.28 17.43
N THR A 149 7.44 -15.25 16.66
CA THR A 149 7.17 -15.35 15.24
C THR A 149 7.71 -14.10 14.54
N SER A 150 8.17 -14.25 13.31
CA SER A 150 8.43 -13.14 12.39
C SER A 150 7.35 -13.00 11.31
N GLN A 151 6.36 -13.88 11.28
CA GLN A 151 5.32 -13.90 10.25
C GLN A 151 3.91 -14.13 10.82
N PHE A 152 2.94 -13.42 10.24
CA PHE A 152 1.51 -13.70 10.41
C PHE A 152 0.88 -14.01 9.05
N VAL A 153 -0.02 -14.98 9.00
CA VAL A 153 -0.69 -15.44 7.78
C VAL A 153 -2.19 -15.50 7.98
N GLY A 154 -2.94 -15.02 7.00
CA GLY A 154 -4.38 -15.22 6.92
C GLY A 154 -4.85 -15.35 5.48
N GLN A 155 -6.15 -15.56 5.33
CA GLN A 155 -6.79 -15.70 4.02
C GLN A 155 -7.78 -14.56 3.83
N LEU A 156 -7.66 -13.85 2.71
CA LEU A 156 -8.67 -12.90 2.28
C LEU A 156 -9.94 -13.63 1.80
N PRO A 157 -11.12 -13.14 2.21
CA PRO A 157 -12.38 -13.50 1.58
C PRO A 157 -12.33 -13.32 0.07
N GLU A 158 -13.07 -14.17 -0.65
CA GLU A 158 -13.07 -14.18 -2.12
C GLU A 158 -13.44 -12.82 -2.70
N GLU A 159 -14.34 -12.09 -2.05
CA GLU A 159 -14.77 -10.76 -2.48
C GLU A 159 -13.67 -9.68 -2.45
N PHE A 160 -12.51 -9.92 -1.82
CA PHE A 160 -11.40 -8.96 -1.76
C PHE A 160 -10.21 -9.32 -2.65
N ARG A 161 -10.20 -10.50 -3.26
CA ARG A 161 -9.06 -10.97 -4.07
C ARG A 161 -8.93 -10.14 -5.35
N GLY A 162 -7.71 -9.69 -5.64
CA GLY A 162 -7.41 -8.86 -6.82
C GLY A 162 -7.96 -7.43 -6.76
N LYS A 163 -8.53 -6.99 -5.62
CA LYS A 163 -9.01 -5.62 -5.43
C LYS A 163 -7.97 -4.78 -4.69
N GLN A 164 -8.08 -3.47 -4.83
CA GLN A 164 -7.38 -2.54 -3.94
C GLN A 164 -8.13 -2.45 -2.61
N LEU A 165 -7.38 -2.58 -1.52
CA LEU A 165 -7.89 -2.71 -0.16
C LEU A 165 -7.31 -1.63 0.74
N ASP A 166 -8.13 -1.12 1.65
CA ASP A 166 -7.65 -0.48 2.87
C ASP A 166 -7.61 -1.53 3.97
N VAL A 167 -6.46 -1.68 4.61
CA VAL A 167 -6.24 -2.65 5.69
C VAL A 167 -5.91 -1.90 6.98
N THR A 168 -6.54 -2.29 8.08
CA THR A 168 -6.24 -1.76 9.42
C THR A 168 -6.03 -2.90 10.42
N ILE A 169 -4.92 -2.86 11.14
CA ILE A 169 -4.59 -3.77 12.24
C ILE A 169 -4.50 -2.93 13.52
N PRO A 170 -5.53 -2.94 14.38
CA PRO A 170 -5.60 -2.01 15.51
C PRO A 170 -4.70 -2.39 16.70
N ASN A 171 -4.26 -3.66 16.79
CA ASN A 171 -3.73 -4.25 18.01
C ASN A 171 -2.47 -5.08 17.77
N LEU A 172 -1.53 -4.61 16.96
CA LEU A 172 -0.25 -5.30 16.79
C LEU A 172 0.68 -4.95 17.96
N ARG A 173 1.23 -5.93 18.67
CA ARG A 173 2.20 -5.71 19.74
C ARG A 173 3.62 -6.00 19.31
N ILE A 174 4.54 -5.11 19.64
CA ILE A 174 5.97 -5.26 19.35
C ILE A 174 6.70 -4.77 20.61
N ALA A 175 7.57 -5.61 21.18
CA ALA A 175 8.33 -5.31 22.39
C ALA A 175 7.48 -4.79 23.58
N GLY A 176 6.25 -5.31 23.74
CA GLY A 176 5.32 -4.90 24.80
C GLY A 176 4.52 -3.62 24.52
N GLU A 177 4.86 -2.87 23.48
CA GLU A 177 4.09 -1.72 22.99
C GLU A 177 2.99 -2.16 22.02
N ARG A 178 1.96 -1.32 21.83
CA ARG A 178 0.82 -1.61 20.94
C ARG A 178 0.72 -0.55 19.86
N PHE A 179 0.65 -1.02 18.62
CA PHE A 179 0.60 -0.19 17.43
C PHE A 179 -0.69 -0.42 16.64
N ARG A 180 -1.18 0.66 16.03
CA ARG A 180 -2.19 0.61 14.97
C ARG A 180 -1.47 0.72 13.63
N VAL A 181 -1.64 -0.29 12.80
CA VAL A 181 -1.06 -0.31 11.45
C VAL A 181 -2.20 -0.09 10.45
N GLY A 182 -2.01 0.81 9.51
CA GLY A 182 -2.96 1.09 8.43
C GLY A 182 -2.19 1.24 7.13
N PHE A 183 -2.68 0.59 6.07
CA PHE A 183 -2.09 0.71 4.74
C PHE A 183 -3.14 0.46 3.66
N THR A 184 -2.85 0.97 2.47
CA THR A 184 -3.67 0.75 1.28
C THR A 184 -2.87 -0.10 0.30
N THR A 185 -3.49 -1.12 -0.28
CA THR A 185 -2.86 -1.97 -1.30
C THR A 185 -2.90 -1.26 -2.65
N VAL A 186 -2.25 -0.10 -2.74
CA VAL A 186 -1.83 0.47 -4.01
C VAL A 186 -0.56 -0.26 -4.39
N THR A 187 -0.71 -1.45 -4.97
CA THR A 187 0.20 -1.77 -6.06
C THR A 187 -0.08 -0.71 -7.11
N GLU A 188 0.74 0.35 -7.16
CA GLU A 188 0.96 1.05 -8.41
C GLU A 188 1.45 -0.02 -9.38
N ALA A 189 0.49 -0.69 -10.03
CA ALA A 189 0.74 -1.55 -11.16
C ALA A 189 1.10 -0.65 -12.35
N HIS A 190 2.19 0.10 -12.21
CA HIS A 190 3.09 0.25 -13.32
C HIS A 190 3.83 -1.08 -13.40
N ALA A 191 3.14 -2.09 -13.93
CA ALA A 191 3.73 -3.40 -14.16
C ALA A 191 5.10 -3.19 -14.83
N GLU A 192 6.12 -3.87 -14.32
CA GLU A 192 7.42 -3.95 -14.99
C GLU A 192 7.28 -4.52 -16.42
N GLU A 193 6.17 -5.21 -16.69
CA GLU A 193 5.69 -5.48 -18.05
C GLU A 193 5.07 -4.21 -18.64
N MET A 194 5.83 -3.59 -19.54
CA MET A 194 5.38 -2.48 -20.37
C MET A 194 4.03 -2.85 -21.01
N PRO A 195 2.98 -2.01 -20.88
CA PRO A 195 1.76 -2.23 -21.62
C PRO A 195 2.08 -2.38 -23.11
N GLU A 196 1.43 -3.34 -23.76
CA GLU A 196 1.62 -3.60 -25.17
C GLU A 196 1.33 -2.32 -25.96
N SER A 197 2.21 -2.00 -26.91
CA SER A 197 2.02 -0.81 -27.75
C SER A 197 0.68 -0.87 -28.47
N LEU A 198 0.04 0.29 -28.64
CA LEU A 198 -1.21 0.37 -29.39
C LEU A 198 -1.07 -0.28 -30.78
N PRO A 199 -2.12 -0.92 -31.30
CA PRO A 199 -2.16 -1.37 -32.69
C PRO A 199 -1.80 -0.22 -33.64
N ALA A 200 -1.03 -0.51 -34.70
CA ALA A 200 -0.44 0.54 -35.57
C ALA A 200 -1.46 1.55 -36.13
N GLU A 201 -2.69 1.14 -36.43
CA GLU A 201 -3.73 2.04 -36.93
C GLU A 201 -4.33 2.93 -35.83
N GLU A 202 -4.47 2.41 -34.61
CA GLU A 202 -4.90 3.18 -33.44
C GLU A 202 -3.82 4.19 -33.04
N GLU A 203 -2.55 3.76 -33.06
CA GLU A 203 -1.41 4.64 -32.82
C GLU A 203 -1.39 5.81 -33.84
N LYS A 204 -1.53 5.52 -35.13
CA LYS A 204 -1.64 6.57 -36.16
C LYS A 204 -2.79 7.53 -35.88
N LYS A 205 -3.98 7.02 -35.53
CA LYS A 205 -5.14 7.87 -35.21
C LYS A 205 -4.87 8.74 -33.97
N LEU A 206 -4.17 8.19 -32.98
CA LEU A 206 -3.80 8.93 -31.77
C LEU A 206 -2.81 10.06 -32.06
N TYR A 207 -1.82 9.85 -32.94
CA TYR A 207 -0.76 10.84 -33.17
C TYR A 207 -0.96 11.73 -34.40
N LEU A 208 -1.74 11.31 -35.39
CA LEU A 208 -1.87 12.00 -36.69
C LEU A 208 -3.26 12.61 -36.90
N THR A 209 -3.97 12.90 -35.81
CA THR A 209 -5.27 13.58 -35.85
C THR A 209 -5.36 14.51 -34.65
N ALA A 210 -5.66 15.79 -34.87
CA ALA A 210 -5.82 16.73 -33.76
C ALA A 210 -7.06 16.41 -32.89
N GLY A 211 -7.02 16.84 -31.63
CA GLY A 211 -8.13 16.74 -30.68
C GLY A 211 -7.77 17.40 -29.34
N GLY A 212 -8.76 18.01 -28.67
CA GLY A 212 -8.55 18.71 -27.39
C GLY A 212 -7.39 19.72 -27.46
N LYS A 213 -6.41 19.58 -26.56
CA LYS A 213 -5.17 20.38 -26.52
C LYS A 213 -4.06 19.88 -27.46
N TYR A 214 -4.23 18.74 -28.12
CA TYR A 214 -3.28 18.23 -29.10
C TYR A 214 -3.67 18.71 -30.51
N THR A 215 -2.91 19.67 -31.04
CA THR A 215 -3.27 20.42 -32.25
C THR A 215 -2.51 19.96 -33.50
N GLU A 216 -2.94 20.38 -34.69
CA GLU A 216 -2.21 20.17 -35.94
C GLU A 216 -0.79 20.78 -35.91
N ALA A 217 -0.62 21.88 -35.16
CA ALA A 217 0.69 22.48 -34.95
C ALA A 217 1.61 21.54 -34.15
N ASP A 218 1.08 20.85 -33.14
CA ASP A 218 1.82 19.87 -32.35
C ASP A 218 2.19 18.63 -33.17
N ILE A 219 1.27 18.14 -34.01
CA ILE A 219 1.53 17.02 -34.93
C ILE A 219 2.71 17.37 -35.85
N LYS A 220 2.67 18.55 -36.47
CA LYS A 220 3.76 19.05 -37.32
C LYS A 220 5.06 19.22 -36.53
N ALA A 221 4.99 19.78 -35.32
CA ALA A 221 6.16 19.99 -34.47
C ALA A 221 6.81 18.66 -34.02
N ASN A 222 6.02 17.60 -33.89
CA ASN A 222 6.50 16.24 -33.63
C ASN A 222 6.93 15.49 -34.91
N GLY A 223 6.90 16.14 -36.08
CA GLY A 223 7.34 15.57 -37.34
C GLY A 223 6.31 14.70 -38.06
N GLY A 224 5.04 14.69 -37.64
CA GLY A 224 4.00 13.85 -38.23
C GLY A 224 4.28 12.35 -38.08
N MET A 225 4.86 11.95 -36.94
CA MET A 225 5.24 10.58 -36.62
C MET A 225 4.48 10.09 -35.39
N THR A 226 4.40 8.77 -35.22
CA THR A 226 3.96 8.15 -33.96
C THR A 226 5.08 8.05 -32.94
N ALA A 227 4.76 7.77 -31.68
CA ALA A 227 5.77 7.52 -30.64
C ALA A 227 6.68 6.34 -30.99
N THR A 228 6.12 5.22 -31.46
CA THR A 228 6.90 4.04 -31.88
C THR A 228 7.89 4.37 -32.99
N GLN A 229 7.50 5.22 -33.94
CA GLN A 229 8.39 5.67 -35.01
C GLN A 229 9.49 6.58 -34.50
N LYS A 230 9.13 7.61 -33.70
CA LYS A 230 10.07 8.63 -33.22
C LYS A 230 11.11 8.05 -32.27
N PHE A 231 10.73 7.08 -31.43
CA PHE A 231 11.58 6.56 -30.36
C PHE A 231 12.13 5.16 -30.63
N LYS A 232 12.05 4.69 -31.88
CA LYS A 232 12.55 3.37 -32.28
C LYS A 232 14.00 3.16 -31.84
N GLY A 233 14.24 2.07 -31.11
CA GLY A 233 15.58 1.69 -30.64
C GLY A 233 16.07 2.44 -29.40
N LEU A 234 15.25 3.30 -28.79
CA LEU A 234 15.53 3.90 -27.49
C LEU A 234 15.04 3.01 -26.35
N THR A 235 15.83 2.89 -25.30
CA THR A 235 15.47 2.13 -24.10
C THR A 235 14.70 3.00 -23.11
N SER A 236 13.54 2.51 -22.67
CA SER A 236 12.75 3.08 -21.58
C SER A 236 13.52 3.06 -20.26
N SER A 237 13.29 4.02 -19.38
CA SER A 237 13.95 4.10 -18.07
C SER A 237 12.94 4.49 -16.99
N HIS A 238 12.59 3.56 -16.12
CA HIS A 238 11.57 3.73 -15.06
C HIS A 238 12.23 3.91 -13.69
N ASN A 239 13.00 4.99 -13.50
CA ASN A 239 13.55 5.27 -12.18
C ASN A 239 12.46 5.88 -11.28
N MET A 240 11.92 5.05 -10.37
CA MET A 240 10.89 5.42 -9.39
C MET A 240 11.36 6.45 -8.35
N PHE A 241 12.66 6.77 -8.31
CA PHE A 241 13.27 7.68 -7.33
C PHE A 241 13.83 8.94 -7.99
N PRO A 242 12.97 9.85 -8.52
CA PRO A 242 13.41 11.16 -8.95
C PRO A 242 13.89 11.99 -7.75
N LYS A 243 14.97 12.73 -7.94
CA LYS A 243 15.48 13.69 -6.96
C LYS A 243 14.75 15.01 -7.09
N GLU A 244 14.77 15.82 -6.04
CA GLU A 244 14.31 17.21 -6.13
C GLU A 244 14.94 17.94 -7.32
N GLY A 245 14.12 18.63 -8.11
CA GLY A 245 14.53 19.29 -9.35
C GLY A 245 14.62 18.39 -10.58
N ASP A 246 14.50 17.06 -10.45
CA ASP A 246 14.37 16.19 -11.62
C ASP A 246 13.03 16.43 -12.32
N GLN A 247 13.06 16.38 -13.66
CA GLN A 247 11.85 16.27 -14.48
C GLN A 247 11.21 14.90 -14.21
N ILE A 248 9.91 14.89 -13.98
CA ILE A 248 9.12 13.68 -13.74
C ILE A 248 8.15 13.42 -14.87
N CYS A 249 7.91 12.15 -15.17
CA CYS A 249 6.93 11.76 -16.17
C CYS A 249 5.53 12.25 -15.76
N PRO A 250 4.80 12.95 -16.63
CA PRO A 250 3.45 13.42 -16.33
C PRO A 250 2.47 12.33 -15.93
N VAL A 251 2.68 11.12 -16.44
CA VAL A 251 1.84 9.93 -16.23
C VAL A 251 2.21 9.22 -14.92
N THR A 252 3.44 8.69 -14.83
CA THR A 252 3.85 7.77 -13.74
C THR A 252 4.54 8.47 -12.57
N LYS A 253 4.86 9.76 -12.67
CA LYS A 253 5.67 10.53 -11.70
C LYS A 253 7.09 10.01 -11.45
N THR A 254 7.54 9.01 -12.20
CA THR A 254 8.94 8.53 -12.20
C THR A 254 9.87 9.55 -12.86
N LYS A 255 11.19 9.45 -12.66
CA LYS A 255 12.16 10.29 -13.36
C LYS A 255 11.97 10.19 -14.88
N ALA A 256 11.73 11.31 -15.52
CA ALA A 256 11.62 11.39 -16.98
C ALA A 256 12.98 11.16 -17.65
N ASN A 257 12.96 10.63 -18.86
CA ASN A 257 14.13 10.50 -19.70
C ASN A 257 14.06 11.56 -20.81
N PRO A 258 15.03 12.49 -20.90
CA PRO A 258 14.98 13.61 -21.83
C PRO A 258 14.94 13.18 -23.31
N LYS A 259 15.25 11.91 -23.62
CA LYS A 259 15.13 11.35 -24.96
C LYS A 259 13.68 11.10 -25.39
N PHE A 260 12.76 10.86 -24.45
CA PHE A 260 11.33 10.73 -24.75
C PHE A 260 10.67 12.09 -24.54
N THR A 261 10.76 12.93 -25.56
CA THR A 261 10.16 14.28 -25.55
C THR A 261 9.03 14.38 -26.57
N TRP A 262 7.88 14.90 -26.16
CA TRP A 262 6.72 15.13 -27.02
C TRP A 262 6.15 16.54 -26.85
N ILE A 263 5.69 17.13 -27.95
CA ILE A 263 5.07 18.46 -27.95
C ILE A 263 3.55 18.33 -27.90
N VAL A 264 2.91 19.03 -26.95
CA VAL A 264 1.44 19.14 -26.82
C VAL A 264 1.10 20.56 -26.40
N ASP A 265 0.10 21.19 -27.02
CA ASP A 265 -0.29 22.58 -26.74
C ASP A 265 0.90 23.55 -26.87
N GLY A 266 1.76 23.32 -27.86
CA GLY A 266 2.99 24.09 -28.10
C GLY A 266 4.08 23.95 -27.05
N LYS A 267 3.90 23.06 -26.05
CA LYS A 267 4.84 22.87 -24.93
C LYS A 267 5.51 21.51 -25.00
N SER A 268 6.77 21.48 -24.59
CA SER A 268 7.60 20.28 -24.58
C SER A 268 7.48 19.54 -23.25
N TYR A 269 7.09 18.27 -23.28
CA TYR A 269 6.97 17.38 -22.12
C TYR A 269 7.97 16.23 -22.23
N GLN A 270 8.49 15.78 -21.09
CA GLN A 270 9.42 14.64 -21.00
C GLN A 270 8.75 13.44 -20.35
N PHE A 271 9.04 12.24 -20.86
CA PHE A 271 8.42 10.99 -20.43
C PHE A 271 9.48 9.96 -20.05
N CYS A 272 9.12 8.94 -19.28
CA CYS A 272 10.02 7.83 -18.98
C CYS A 272 10.06 6.77 -20.10
N CYS A 273 9.01 6.70 -20.93
CA CYS A 273 8.85 5.72 -22.00
C CYS A 273 7.80 6.12 -23.06
N PRO A 274 7.73 5.44 -24.22
CA PRO A 274 6.74 5.71 -25.27
C PRO A 274 5.27 5.51 -24.85
N PRO A 275 4.86 4.46 -24.10
CA PRO A 275 3.47 4.32 -23.67
C PRO A 275 2.94 5.48 -22.82
N CYS A 276 3.80 6.13 -22.03
CA CYS A 276 3.40 7.34 -21.30
C CYS A 276 3.10 8.52 -22.23
N VAL A 277 3.67 8.54 -23.44
CA VAL A 277 3.30 9.52 -24.46
C VAL A 277 1.89 9.20 -24.98
N ASP A 278 1.56 7.93 -25.18
CA ASP A 278 0.23 7.50 -25.65
C ASP A 278 -0.87 7.95 -24.66
N GLU A 279 -0.67 7.65 -23.38
CA GLU A 279 -1.60 8.05 -22.32
C GLU A 279 -1.73 9.56 -22.20
N PHE A 280 -0.62 10.30 -22.31
CA PHE A 280 -0.63 11.74 -22.17
C PHE A 280 -1.27 12.44 -23.38
N VAL A 281 -1.04 11.97 -24.61
CA VAL A 281 -1.73 12.48 -25.81
C VAL A 281 -3.22 12.15 -25.75
N THR A 282 -3.60 10.98 -25.22
CA THR A 282 -5.00 10.62 -24.99
C THR A 282 -5.64 11.58 -23.98
N MET A 283 -4.99 11.83 -22.84
CA MET A 283 -5.41 12.83 -21.85
C MET A 283 -5.55 14.22 -22.47
N ALA A 284 -4.61 14.64 -23.30
CA ALA A 284 -4.67 15.94 -23.97
C ALA A 284 -5.89 16.09 -24.89
N LYS A 285 -6.33 15.00 -25.52
CA LYS A 285 -7.47 14.99 -26.43
C LYS A 285 -8.81 14.93 -25.70
N GLU A 286 -8.90 14.07 -24.69
CA GLU A 286 -10.17 13.69 -24.07
C GLU A 286 -10.45 14.44 -22.77
N ARG A 287 -9.40 14.78 -22.01
CA ARG A 287 -9.47 15.40 -20.68
C ARG A 287 -8.43 16.54 -20.55
N PRO A 288 -8.44 17.53 -21.47
CA PRO A 288 -7.40 18.56 -21.55
C PRO A 288 -7.25 19.42 -20.28
N GLU A 289 -8.28 19.50 -19.45
CA GLU A 289 -8.28 20.20 -18.16
C GLU A 289 -7.39 19.52 -17.10
N GLU A 290 -7.13 18.22 -17.20
CA GLU A 290 -6.23 17.49 -16.30
C GLU A 290 -4.75 17.76 -16.61
N MET A 291 -4.46 18.27 -17.81
CA MET A 291 -3.09 18.62 -18.20
C MET A 291 -2.57 19.83 -17.43
N LYS A 292 -1.45 19.62 -16.73
CA LYS A 292 -0.66 20.68 -16.12
C LYS A 292 0.41 21.19 -17.08
N THR A 293 1.12 22.25 -16.68
CA THR A 293 2.24 22.78 -17.47
C THR A 293 3.51 21.96 -17.24
N PRO A 294 4.53 22.02 -18.14
CA PRO A 294 5.79 21.31 -17.94
C PRO A 294 6.46 21.58 -16.59
N ASP A 295 6.35 22.80 -16.07
CA ASP A 295 6.97 23.19 -14.79
C ASP A 295 6.30 22.51 -13.58
N ASP A 296 5.04 22.11 -13.71
CA ASP A 296 4.32 21.33 -12.70
C ASP A 296 4.80 19.86 -12.63
N TYR A 297 5.62 19.43 -13.59
CA TYR A 297 6.22 18.11 -13.67
C TYR A 297 7.70 18.14 -13.31
N ILE A 298 8.06 18.98 -12.35
CA ILE A 298 9.36 18.97 -11.68
C ILE A 298 9.13 18.44 -10.27
N LYS A 299 9.96 17.48 -9.83
CA LYS A 299 9.90 16.96 -8.46
C LYS A 299 10.19 18.11 -7.49
N SER A 300 9.17 18.55 -6.76
CA SER A 300 9.33 19.51 -5.66
C SER A 300 10.03 18.84 -4.47
N LYS A 301 10.52 19.69 -3.57
CA LYS A 301 10.77 19.33 -2.17
C LYS A 301 9.53 18.68 -1.56
#